data_AF-A0A3P7G2M0-F1
#
_entry.id   AF-A0A3P7G2M0-F1
#
_cell.length_a   1.000
_cell.length_b   1.000
_cell.length_c   1.000
_cell.angle_alpha   90.00
_cell.angle_beta   90.00
_cell.angle_gamma   90.00
#
_symmetry.space_group_name_H-M   'P 1'
#
loop_
_entity.id
_entity.type
_entity.pdbx_description
1 polymer ?
#
loop_
_entity_poly.entity_id
_entity_poly.type
_entity_poly.pdbx_seq_one_letter_code
_entity_poly.pdbx_strand_id
1 'polypeptide(L)'
;NLYDFHRKKILAALINEYTDWDYPKDHPKTIRNDVLVALSDVLLIAPLIEAARLHSIDDDRETSNTYIFLFAHESKSRTEETVASNIRDSISGDHVSYIFEYPLNKDDDVIFKFATFFD
;
A
#
# COMPACT_ATOMS: atom_id res chain seq x y z
N ASN A 1 -2.33 28.49 14.03
CA ASN A 1 -2.34 27.21 13.30
C ASN A 1 -2.87 26.11 14.23
N LEU A 2 -4.04 25.52 13.94
CA LEU A 2 -4.68 24.49 14.76
C LEU A 2 -3.91 23.17 14.77
N TYR A 3 -3.24 22.85 13.65
CA TYR A 3 -2.45 21.63 13.50
C TYR A 3 -1.28 21.61 14.48
N ASP A 4 -0.51 22.69 14.57
CA ASP A 4 0.64 22.77 15.48
C ASP A 4 0.25 22.54 16.94
N PHE A 5 -0.94 22.98 17.34
CA PHE A 5 -1.46 22.78 18.69
C PHE A 5 -1.82 21.32 18.97
N HIS A 6 -2.34 20.60 17.97
CA HIS A 6 -2.82 19.22 18.11
C HIS A 6 -1.83 18.16 17.63
N ARG A 7 -0.72 18.55 17.00
CA ARG A 7 0.27 17.62 16.40
C ARG A 7 0.71 16.52 17.35
N LYS A 8 1.00 16.86 18.62
CA LYS A 8 1.38 15.87 19.64
C LYS A 8 0.26 14.87 19.94
N LYS A 9 -1.00 15.32 19.94
CA LYS A 9 -2.15 14.46 20.20
C LYS A 9 -2.44 13.54 19.01
N ILE A 10 -2.35 14.07 17.79
CA ILE A 10 -2.50 13.27 16.56
C ILE A 10 -1.42 12.19 16.50
N LEU A 11 -0.17 12.55 16.77
CA LEU A 11 0.93 11.59 16.81
C LEU A 11 0.74 10.53 17.91
N ALA A 12 0.29 10.93 19.10
CA ALA A 12 0.01 9.98 20.18
C ALA A 12 -1.13 9.00 19.81
N ALA A 13 -2.18 9.49 19.14
CA ALA A 13 -3.26 8.64 18.65
C ALA A 13 -2.76 7.65 17.57
N LEU A 14 -1.91 8.12 16.65
CA LEU A 14 -1.30 7.26 15.63
C LEU A 14 -0.42 6.17 16.26
N ILE A 15 0.45 6.53 17.20
CA ILE A 15 1.29 5.55 17.91
C ILE A 15 0.42 4.54 18.65
N ASN A 16 -0.64 4.99 19.32
CA ASN A 16 -1.56 4.11 20.03
C ASN A 16 -2.25 3.09 19.11
N GLU A 17 -2.69 3.52 17.93
CA GLU A 17 -3.39 2.67 16.95
C GLU A 17 -2.49 1.55 16.41
N TYR A 18 -1.24 1.89 16.06
CA TYR A 18 -0.29 0.94 15.46
C TYR A 18 0.58 0.20 16.50
N THR A 19 0.27 0.34 17.79
CA THR A 19 0.93 -0.45 18.84
C THR A 19 0.20 -1.80 19.01
N ASP A 20 0.92 -2.89 18.77
CA ASP A 20 0.45 -4.25 19.10
C ASP A 20 0.46 -4.45 20.63
N TRP A 21 -0.70 -4.29 21.25
CA TRP A 21 -0.88 -4.41 22.71
C TRP A 21 -0.81 -5.85 23.20
N ASP A 22 -1.11 -6.83 22.34
CA ASP A 22 -1.08 -8.25 22.68
C ASP A 22 0.36 -8.79 22.64
N TYR A 23 1.15 -8.32 21.68
CA TYR A 23 2.55 -8.71 21.51
C TYR A 23 3.43 -7.48 21.28
N PRO A 24 3.79 -6.73 22.34
CA PRO A 24 4.70 -5.61 22.23
C PRO A 24 6.07 -6.08 21.71
N LYS A 25 6.43 -5.65 20.50
CA LYS A 25 7.63 -6.08 19.78
C LYS A 25 8.66 -4.95 19.74
N ASP A 26 9.75 -5.13 20.49
CA ASP A 26 10.86 -4.15 20.53
C ASP A 26 11.91 -4.37 19.41
N HIS A 27 11.71 -5.35 18.53
CA HIS A 27 12.70 -5.65 17.49
C HIS A 27 12.69 -4.58 16.39
N PRO A 28 13.85 -4.03 15.97
CA PRO A 28 13.91 -2.94 14.99
C PRO A 28 13.20 -3.22 13.66
N LYS A 29 13.22 -4.48 13.19
CA LYS A 29 12.51 -4.87 11.96
C LYS A 29 11.00 -4.80 12.10
N THR A 30 10.46 -5.11 13.28
CA THR A 30 9.02 -5.03 13.52
C THR A 30 8.59 -3.57 13.58
N ILE A 31 9.27 -2.75 14.37
CA ILE A 31 9.00 -1.30 14.45
C ILE A 31 9.03 -0.67 13.05
N ARG A 32 10.02 -1.01 12.23
CA ARG A 32 10.08 -0.58 10.83
C ARG A 32 8.83 -1.01 10.05
N ASN A 33 8.43 -2.28 10.13
CA ASN A 33 7.26 -2.78 9.41
C ASN A 33 5.98 -2.09 9.88
N ASP A 34 5.78 -1.90 11.18
CA ASP A 34 4.59 -1.24 11.74
C ASP A 34 4.51 0.23 11.28
N VAL A 35 5.65 0.93 11.25
CA VAL A 35 5.74 2.28 10.68
C VAL A 35 5.42 2.29 9.19
N LEU A 36 5.86 1.29 8.42
CA LEU A 36 5.52 1.19 7.00
C LEU A 36 4.02 0.98 6.78
N VAL A 37 3.35 0.17 7.61
CA VAL A 37 1.89 0.01 7.57
C VAL A 37 1.20 1.35 7.89
N ALA A 38 1.62 2.04 8.96
CA ALA A 38 1.06 3.33 9.33
C ALA A 38 1.21 4.38 8.21
N LEU A 39 2.37 4.41 7.54
CA LEU A 39 2.60 5.30 6.40
C LEU A 39 1.74 4.91 5.19
N SER A 40 1.61 3.61 4.90
CA SER A 40 0.76 3.11 3.82
C SER A 40 -0.69 3.57 4.01
N ASP A 41 -1.21 3.43 5.23
CA ASP A 41 -2.60 3.78 5.51
C ASP A 41 -2.84 5.28 5.40
N VAL A 42 -1.95 6.10 5.94
CA VAL A 42 -2.08 7.56 5.90
C VAL A 42 -1.91 8.12 4.48
N LEU A 43 -0.96 7.58 3.70
CA LEU A 43 -0.60 8.14 2.40
C LEU A 43 -1.42 7.57 1.24
N LEU A 44 -1.92 6.33 1.34
CA LEU A 44 -2.57 5.62 0.25
C LEU A 44 -3.96 5.13 0.63
N ILE A 45 -4.10 4.30 1.67
CA ILE A 45 -5.35 3.56 1.93
C ILE A 45 -6.47 4.49 2.40
N ALA A 46 -6.24 5.35 3.39
CA ALA A 46 -7.27 6.25 3.91
C ALA A 46 -7.77 7.25 2.85
N PRO A 47 -6.89 7.94 2.08
CA PRO A 47 -7.34 8.77 0.95
C PRO A 47 -8.09 7.98 -0.13
N LEU A 48 -7.64 6.76 -0.46
CA LEU A 48 -8.28 5.91 -1.45
C LEU A 48 -9.69 5.49 -1.01
N ILE A 49 -9.86 5.08 0.25
CA ILE A 49 -11.17 4.74 0.82
C ILE A 49 -12.09 5.96 0.81
N GLU A 50 -11.60 7.15 1.18
CA GLU A 50 -12.44 8.35 1.15
C GLU A 50 -12.82 8.73 -0.28
N ALA A 51 -11.89 8.64 -1.24
CA ALA A 51 -12.19 8.87 -2.66
C ALA A 51 -13.23 7.87 -3.19
N ALA A 52 -13.07 6.59 -2.86
CA ALA A 52 -14.03 5.54 -3.23
C ALA A 52 -15.41 5.80 -2.58
N ARG A 53 -15.43 6.22 -1.31
CA ARG A 53 -16.66 6.58 -0.61
C ARG A 53 -17.36 7.75 -1.27
N LEU A 54 -16.64 8.83 -1.57
CA LEU A 54 -17.19 10.01 -2.25
C LEU A 54 -17.74 9.67 -3.64
N HIS A 55 -17.01 8.86 -4.42
CA HIS A 55 -17.50 8.39 -5.73
C HIS A 55 -18.74 7.50 -5.59
N SER A 56 -18.81 6.64 -4.56
CA SER A 56 -19.95 5.74 -4.36
C SER A 56 -21.25 6.43 -3.93
N ILE A 57 -21.17 7.66 -3.39
CA ILE A 57 -22.33 8.44 -2.95
C ILE A 57 -22.74 9.52 -3.95
N ASP A 58 -22.08 9.59 -5.11
CA ASP A 58 -22.42 10.55 -6.15
C ASP A 58 -23.88 10.36 -6.59
N ASP A 59 -24.55 11.47 -6.90
CA ASP A 59 -26.00 11.50 -7.13
C ASP A 59 -26.38 10.71 -8.40
N ASP A 60 -25.44 10.58 -9.34
CA ASP A 60 -25.62 9.80 -10.55
C ASP A 60 -25.34 8.30 -10.30
N ARG A 61 -26.31 7.64 -9.65
CA ARG A 61 -26.26 6.20 -9.32
C ARG A 61 -26.12 5.27 -10.52
N GLU A 62 -26.42 5.73 -11.73
CA GLU A 62 -26.23 4.91 -12.94
C GLU A 62 -24.76 4.84 -13.34
N THR A 63 -23.95 5.84 -12.99
CA THR A 63 -22.52 5.91 -13.36
C THR A 63 -21.58 5.58 -12.20
N SER A 64 -22.02 5.72 -10.94
CA SER A 64 -21.18 5.61 -9.74
C SER A 64 -21.03 4.19 -9.16
N ASN A 65 -20.84 3.19 -10.03
CA ASN A 65 -20.54 1.83 -9.58
C ASN A 65 -19.09 1.73 -9.09
N THR A 66 -18.90 1.62 -7.77
CA THR A 66 -17.59 1.58 -7.13
C THR A 66 -17.25 0.17 -6.65
N TYR A 67 -16.08 -0.34 -7.05
CA TYR A 67 -15.55 -1.62 -6.59
C TYR A 67 -14.14 -1.43 -6.05
N ILE A 68 -13.81 -2.16 -4.98
CA ILE A 68 -12.49 -2.14 -4.35
C ILE A 68 -11.99 -3.58 -4.30
N PHE A 69 -10.70 -3.78 -4.55
CA PHE A 69 -10.03 -5.06 -4.34
C PHE A 69 -8.79 -4.86 -3.47
N LEU A 70 -8.39 -5.92 -2.78
CA LEU A 70 -7.15 -5.99 -2.01
C LEU A 70 -6.20 -6.94 -2.70
N PHE A 71 -4.99 -6.48 -2.99
CA PHE A 71 -3.91 -7.32 -3.48
C PHE A 71 -2.96 -7.64 -2.33
N ALA A 72 -2.78 -8.93 -2.05
CA ALA A 72 -1.93 -9.43 -0.96
C ALA A 72 -1.06 -10.61 -1.41
N HIS A 73 -0.77 -10.71 -2.71
CA HIS A 73 0.04 -11.80 -3.25
C HIS A 73 1.52 -11.41 -3.27
N GLU A 74 2.37 -12.21 -2.61
CA GLU A 74 3.82 -12.03 -2.62
C GLU A 74 4.43 -12.57 -3.92
N SER A 75 4.91 -11.67 -4.78
CA SER A 75 5.59 -12.05 -6.03
C SER A 75 6.90 -12.79 -5.77
N LYS A 76 7.11 -13.90 -6.49
CA LYS A 76 8.34 -14.71 -6.39
C LYS A 76 9.55 -14.06 -7.08
N SER A 77 9.32 -13.22 -8.10
CA SER A 77 10.37 -12.63 -8.95
C SER A 77 11.06 -11.42 -8.33
N ARG A 78 11.20 -11.38 -7.00
CA ARG A 78 11.80 -10.23 -6.31
C ARG A 78 13.28 -10.11 -6.64
N THR A 79 13.70 -8.89 -6.94
CA THR A 79 15.11 -8.53 -7.10
C THR A 79 15.87 -8.83 -5.81
N GLU A 80 17.17 -9.10 -5.92
CA GLU A 80 18.04 -9.37 -4.77
C GLU A 80 17.95 -8.29 -3.67
N GLU A 81 17.78 -7.02 -4.06
CA GLU A 81 17.56 -5.89 -3.12
C GLU A 81 16.31 -6.09 -2.25
N THR A 82 15.21 -6.55 -2.84
CA THR A 82 13.95 -6.76 -2.10
C THR A 82 14.04 -7.98 -1.20
N VAL A 83 14.89 -8.96 -1.51
CA VAL A 83 15.19 -10.09 -0.62
C VAL A 83 16.03 -9.62 0.57
N ALA A 84 17.03 -8.76 0.34
CA ALA A 84 17.91 -8.24 1.39
C ALA A 84 17.15 -7.44 2.47
N SER A 85 16.11 -6.71 2.08
CA SER A 85 15.30 -5.91 3.02
C SER A 85 14.53 -6.75 4.04
N ASN A 86 14.37 -8.06 3.83
CA ASN A 86 13.51 -8.96 4.62
C ASN A 86 12.07 -8.43 4.78
N ILE A 87 11.59 -7.57 3.89
CA ILE A 87 10.18 -7.19 3.81
C ILE A 87 9.47 -8.33 3.09
N ARG A 88 8.70 -9.13 3.81
CA ARG A 88 7.92 -10.24 3.26
C ARG A 88 6.46 -9.81 3.19
N ASP A 89 6.10 -9.18 2.09
CA ASP A 89 4.73 -8.85 1.72
C ASP A 89 4.70 -8.35 0.26
N SER A 90 3.50 -8.15 -0.28
CA SER A 90 3.28 -7.35 -1.48
C SER A 90 3.67 -5.89 -1.22
N ILE A 91 4.42 -5.31 -2.15
CA ILE A 91 4.75 -3.89 -2.13
C ILE A 91 3.86 -3.13 -3.11
N SER A 92 3.73 -1.82 -2.92
CA SER A 92 2.98 -0.97 -3.83
C SER A 92 3.48 -1.15 -5.27
N GLY A 93 2.56 -1.39 -6.20
CA GLY A 93 2.86 -1.68 -7.61
C GLY A 93 2.96 -3.16 -7.97
N ASP A 94 3.11 -4.08 -7.01
CA ASP A 94 3.24 -5.52 -7.32
C ASP A 94 2.03 -6.09 -8.08
N HIS A 95 0.85 -5.52 -7.85
CA HIS A 95 -0.40 -5.91 -8.51
C HIS A 95 -0.42 -5.61 -10.02
N VAL A 96 0.38 -4.65 -10.50
CA VAL A 96 0.33 -4.14 -11.88
C VAL A 96 0.65 -5.25 -12.88
N SER A 97 1.69 -6.05 -12.61
CA SER A 97 2.07 -7.17 -13.46
C SER A 97 0.95 -8.22 -13.58
N TYR A 98 0.15 -8.43 -12.53
CA TYR A 98 -0.95 -9.39 -12.55
C TYR A 98 -2.17 -8.84 -13.30
N ILE A 99 -2.46 -7.55 -13.17
CA ILE A 99 -3.53 -6.89 -13.96
C ILE A 99 -3.22 -6.96 -15.45
N PHE A 100 -1.96 -6.78 -15.84
CA PHE A 100 -1.52 -6.90 -17.23
C PHE A 100 -1.23 -8.35 -17.66
N GLU A 101 -1.60 -9.33 -16.84
CA GLU A 101 -1.46 -10.75 -17.15
C GLU A 101 -0.01 -11.18 -17.45
N TYR A 102 0.98 -10.45 -16.95
CA TYR A 102 2.39 -10.72 -17.21
C TYR A 102 2.81 -12.16 -16.85
N PRO A 103 2.35 -12.76 -15.72
CA PRO A 103 2.69 -14.15 -15.38
C PRO A 103 2.18 -15.21 -16.38
N LEU A 104 1.26 -14.85 -17.29
CA LEU A 104 0.79 -15.74 -18.35
C LEU A 104 1.69 -15.71 -19.60
N ASN A 105 2.56 -14.70 -19.71
CA ASN A 105 3.47 -14.57 -20.84
C ASN A 105 4.58 -15.62 -20.71
N LYS A 106 4.67 -16.51 -21.69
CA LYS A 106 5.68 -17.59 -21.72
C LYS A 106 7.04 -17.12 -22.23
N ASP A 107 7.11 -15.91 -22.77
CA ASP A 107 8.33 -15.30 -23.29
C ASP A 107 8.85 -14.30 -22.27
N ASP A 108 9.88 -14.70 -21.51
CA ASP A 108 10.48 -14.00 -20.37
C ASP A 108 11.10 -12.61 -20.67
N ASP A 109 10.93 -12.05 -21.86
CA ASP A 109 11.74 -10.92 -22.38
C ASP A 109 11.05 -9.54 -22.38
N VAL A 110 9.79 -9.39 -21.93
CA VAL A 110 9.03 -8.14 -22.14
C VAL A 110 9.01 -7.17 -20.94
N ILE A 111 9.44 -7.59 -19.74
CA ILE A 111 9.44 -6.74 -18.51
C ILE A 111 10.18 -5.41 -18.70
N PHE A 112 11.21 -5.32 -19.56
CA PHE A 112 11.98 -4.08 -19.71
C PHE A 112 11.34 -3.02 -20.62
N LYS A 113 10.24 -3.31 -21.32
CA LYS A 113 9.63 -2.33 -22.26
C LYS A 113 8.70 -1.30 -21.61
N PHE A 114 8.24 -1.51 -20.37
CA PHE A 114 7.38 -0.51 -19.71
C PHE A 114 8.17 0.63 -19.04
N ALA A 115 9.45 0.41 -18.74
CA ALA A 115 10.34 1.46 -18.26
C ALA A 115 10.64 2.54 -19.32
N THR A 116 10.31 2.30 -20.59
CA THR A 116 10.58 3.20 -21.71
C THR A 116 9.36 4.00 -22.22
N PHE A 117 8.24 4.04 -21.49
CA PHE A 117 7.07 4.84 -21.92
C PHE A 117 6.98 6.24 -21.29
N PHE A 118 8.00 6.65 -20.54
CA PHE A 118 8.18 8.03 -20.10
C PHE A 118 9.55 8.53 -20.54
N ASP A 119 9.67 8.87 -21.83
CA ASP A 119 10.67 9.79 -22.40
C ASP A 119 9.96 10.72 -23.38
#